data_AF-A0ABD0NUS5-F1
#
_entry.id   AF-A0ABD0NUS5-F1
#
_cell.length_a   1.000
_cell.length_b   1.000
_cell.length_c   1.000
_cell.angle_alpha   90.00
_cell.angle_beta   90.00
_cell.angle_gamma   90.00
#
_symmetry.space_group_name_H-M   'P 1'
#
loop_
_entity.id
_entity.type
_entity.pdbx_description
1 polymer ?
#
loop_
_entity_poly.entity_id
_entity_poly.type
_entity_poly.pdbx_seq_one_letter_code
_entity_poly.pdbx_strand_id
1 'polypeptide(L)'
;LRDRIVARHRSGQGYKKVSAALKVPKSTVASIILKWKTFGTTRTLPRAGRPAKLSYRGRRALVGEVKKNPNITVAELQRCSREMGESCRKSTIAAALHQSGLYGKVARRKPLLSARHMKARMEFAKKHLKDSKMVRNKILWSDKTKIELFGALT
;
A
#
# COMPACT_ATOMS: atom_id res chain seq x y z
N LEU A 1 -10.38 2.21 -33.35
CA LEU A 1 -11.09 3.35 -33.99
C LEU A 1 -10.31 4.68 -33.83
N ARG A 2 -9.99 5.10 -32.60
CA ARG A 2 -9.30 6.39 -32.35
C ARG A 2 -7.91 6.48 -33.01
N ASP A 3 -7.14 5.40 -33.00
CA ASP A 3 -5.83 5.36 -33.66
C ASP A 3 -5.95 5.49 -35.18
N ARG A 4 -7.00 4.91 -35.78
CA ARG A 4 -7.31 5.06 -37.21
C ARG A 4 -7.67 6.50 -37.56
N ILE A 5 -8.35 7.22 -36.67
CA ILE A 5 -8.64 8.66 -36.84
C ILE A 5 -7.34 9.46 -36.86
N VAL A 6 -6.44 9.20 -35.91
CA VAL A 6 -5.14 9.88 -35.82
C VAL A 6 -4.25 9.53 -37.01
N ALA A 7 -4.18 8.26 -37.43
CA ALA A 7 -3.40 7.84 -38.58
C ALA A 7 -3.87 8.52 -39.88
N ARG A 8 -5.18 8.59 -40.11
CA ARG A 8 -5.76 9.30 -41.26
C ARG A 8 -5.54 10.81 -41.20
N HIS A 9 -5.56 11.40 -40.00
CA HIS A 9 -5.19 12.81 -39.83
C HIS A 9 -3.71 13.07 -40.15
N ARG A 10 -2.81 12.18 -39.69
CA ARG A 10 -1.36 12.24 -40.00
C ARG A 10 -1.08 12.11 -41.49
N SER A 11 -1.87 11.33 -42.22
CA SER A 11 -1.79 11.22 -43.68
C SER A 11 -2.45 12.41 -44.43
N GLY A 12 -2.68 13.54 -43.76
CA GLY A 12 -3.22 14.77 -44.35
C GLY A 12 -4.72 14.77 -44.66
N GLN A 13 -5.49 13.76 -44.23
CA GLN A 13 -6.93 13.73 -44.52
C GLN A 13 -7.69 14.75 -43.65
N GLY A 14 -8.51 15.58 -44.30
CA GLY A 14 -9.38 16.54 -43.63
C GLY A 14 -10.51 15.88 -42.82
N TYR A 15 -11.02 16.59 -41.81
CA TYR A 15 -11.98 16.03 -40.84
C TYR A 15 -13.26 15.47 -41.46
N LYS A 16 -13.79 16.09 -42.53
CA LYS A 16 -14.98 15.60 -43.25
C LYS A 16 -14.74 14.23 -43.89
N LYS A 17 -13.59 14.04 -44.55
CA LYS A 17 -13.20 12.76 -45.18
C LYS A 17 -13.04 11.65 -44.14
N VAL A 18 -12.39 11.96 -43.01
CA VAL A 18 -12.19 11.00 -41.91
C VAL A 18 -13.53 10.59 -41.27
N SER A 19 -14.42 11.56 -41.07
CA SER A 19 -15.77 11.35 -40.53
C SER A 19 -16.60 10.43 -41.42
N ALA A 20 -16.69 10.71 -42.72
CA ALA A 20 -17.40 9.87 -43.69
C ALA A 20 -16.80 8.45 -43.78
N ALA A 21 -15.47 8.33 -43.88
CA ALA A 21 -14.79 7.05 -44.05
C ALA A 21 -14.78 6.15 -42.79
N LEU A 22 -15.10 6.69 -41.61
CA LEU A 22 -15.20 5.92 -40.37
C LEU A 22 -16.64 5.87 -39.81
N LYS A 23 -17.59 6.56 -40.45
CA LYS A 23 -18.97 6.74 -39.96
C LYS A 23 -19.01 7.27 -38.52
N VAL A 24 -18.17 8.27 -38.21
CA VAL A 24 -18.07 8.92 -36.89
C VAL A 24 -18.41 10.40 -37.04
N PRO A 25 -19.16 11.03 -36.12
CA PRO A 25 -19.44 12.46 -36.19
C PRO A 25 -18.17 13.32 -36.29
N LYS A 26 -18.22 14.38 -37.10
CA LYS A 26 -17.10 15.32 -37.29
C LYS A 26 -16.63 15.94 -35.96
N SER A 27 -17.55 16.21 -35.03
CA SER A 27 -17.25 16.72 -33.70
C SER A 27 -16.32 15.76 -32.94
N THR A 28 -16.64 14.47 -32.90
CA THR A 28 -15.83 13.44 -32.25
C THR A 28 -14.45 13.30 -32.89
N VAL A 29 -14.36 13.36 -34.22
CA VAL A 29 -13.08 13.37 -34.95
C VAL A 29 -12.22 14.56 -34.49
N ALA A 30 -12.81 15.76 -34.44
CA ALA A 30 -12.12 16.96 -33.98
C ALA A 30 -11.69 16.85 -32.50
N SER A 31 -12.56 16.36 -31.60
CA SER A 31 -12.22 16.17 -30.18
C SER A 31 -11.06 15.20 -29.98
N ILE A 32 -11.04 14.09 -30.73
CA ILE A 32 -9.98 13.09 -30.66
C ILE A 32 -8.65 13.66 -31.17
N ILE A 33 -8.68 14.39 -32.28
CA ILE A 33 -7.47 15.01 -32.86
C ILE A 33 -6.95 16.11 -31.93
N LEU A 34 -7.82 16.95 -31.39
CA LEU A 34 -7.45 17.99 -30.43
C LEU A 34 -6.78 17.35 -29.21
N LYS A 35 -7.39 16.32 -28.62
CA LYS A 35 -6.81 15.60 -27.48
C LYS A 35 -5.46 14.97 -27.81
N TRP A 36 -5.35 14.34 -28.98
CA TRP A 36 -4.08 13.76 -29.43
C TRP A 36 -2.99 14.82 -29.63
N LYS A 37 -3.33 16.01 -30.16
CA LYS A 37 -2.40 17.14 -30.27
C LYS A 37 -1.96 17.66 -28.90
N THR A 38 -2.85 17.74 -27.92
CA THR A 38 -2.55 18.27 -26.58
C THR A 38 -1.78 17.27 -25.70
N PHE A 39 -2.18 15.99 -25.70
CA PHE A 39 -1.69 14.99 -24.74
C PHE A 39 -0.87 13.86 -25.39
N GLY A 40 -0.70 13.86 -26.71
CA GLY A 40 0.02 12.82 -27.45
C GLY A 40 -0.64 11.43 -27.47
N THR A 41 -1.82 11.27 -26.86
CA THR A 41 -2.44 9.95 -26.61
C THR A 41 -3.88 9.85 -27.13
N THR A 42 -4.20 8.67 -27.66
CA THR A 42 -5.56 8.30 -28.09
C THR A 42 -6.36 7.58 -26.99
N ARG A 43 -5.67 7.00 -26.00
CA ARG A 43 -6.25 6.32 -24.83
C ARG A 43 -7.08 7.30 -23.99
N THR A 44 -8.19 6.83 -23.42
CA THR A 44 -9.00 7.67 -22.52
C THR A 44 -8.15 8.07 -21.32
N LEU A 45 -8.11 9.37 -21.00
CA LEU A 45 -7.43 9.82 -19.78
C LEU A 45 -8.25 9.40 -18.56
N PRO A 46 -7.59 9.04 -17.44
CA PRO A 46 -8.31 8.81 -16.21
C PRO A 46 -9.07 10.07 -15.81
N ARG A 47 -10.33 9.91 -15.39
CA ARG A 47 -11.11 11.02 -14.87
C ARG A 47 -10.58 11.37 -13.47
N ALA A 48 -10.65 12.65 -13.11
CA ALA A 48 -10.43 13.05 -11.73
C ALA A 48 -11.44 12.30 -10.84
N GLY A 49 -10.92 11.56 -9.86
CA GLY A 49 -11.74 10.84 -8.90
C GLY A 49 -12.39 11.78 -7.89
N ARG A 50 -13.18 11.22 -6.98
CA ARG A 50 -13.75 11.97 -5.85
C ARG A 50 -12.62 12.46 -4.94
N PRO A 51 -12.61 13.75 -4.52
CA PRO A 51 -11.67 14.23 -3.51
C PRO A 51 -11.74 13.40 -2.23
N ALA A 52 -10.58 13.15 -1.62
CA ALA A 52 -10.50 12.47 -0.34
C ALA A 52 -11.12 13.35 0.76
N LYS A 53 -11.77 12.72 1.74
CA LYS A 53 -12.36 13.44 2.88
C LYS A 53 -11.29 13.92 3.88
N LEU A 54 -10.20 13.16 4.02
CA LEU A 54 -9.03 13.54 4.80
C LEU A 54 -8.10 14.38 3.94
N SER A 55 -7.52 15.43 4.51
CA SER A 55 -6.52 16.22 3.81
C SER A 55 -5.19 15.45 3.73
N TYR A 56 -4.29 15.92 2.87
CA TYR A 56 -2.93 15.37 2.83
C TYR A 56 -2.23 15.50 4.20
N ARG A 57 -2.42 16.63 4.88
CA ARG A 57 -1.81 16.91 6.20
C ARG A 57 -2.41 16.00 7.28
N GLY A 58 -3.73 15.88 7.35
CA GLY A 58 -4.41 15.02 8.31
C GLY A 58 -4.03 13.55 8.12
N ARG A 59 -4.01 13.06 6.88
CA ARG A 59 -3.52 11.70 6.60
C ARG A 59 -2.08 11.48 7.07
N ARG A 60 -1.18 12.44 6.81
CA ARG A 60 0.22 12.36 7.24
C ARG A 60 0.36 12.35 8.77
N ALA A 61 -0.42 13.16 9.47
CA ALA A 61 -0.43 13.19 10.93
C ALA A 61 -0.91 11.86 11.51
N LEU A 62 -2.00 11.29 10.98
CA LEU A 62 -2.50 9.98 11.41
C LEU A 62 -1.47 8.86 11.19
N VAL A 63 -0.79 8.85 10.04
CA VAL A 63 0.30 7.89 9.77
C VAL A 63 1.46 8.08 10.74
N GLY A 64 1.80 9.33 11.08
CA GLY A 64 2.81 9.65 12.09
C GLY A 64 2.45 9.08 13.46
N GLU A 65 1.19 9.21 13.87
CA GLU A 65 0.71 8.75 15.16
C GLU A 65 0.75 7.21 15.28
N VAL A 66 0.30 6.50 14.24
CA VAL A 66 0.41 5.02 14.18
C VAL A 66 1.87 4.57 14.22
N LYS A 67 2.79 5.30 13.58
CA LYS A 67 4.22 4.95 13.63
C LYS A 67 4.84 5.14 15.01
N LYS A 68 4.40 6.13 15.78
CA LYS A 68 4.86 6.35 17.16
C LYS A 68 4.29 5.31 18.11
N ASN A 69 3.00 5.02 17.99
CA ASN A 69 2.31 4.02 18.79
C ASN A 69 1.56 3.03 17.88
N PRO A 70 2.20 1.89 17.50
CA PRO A 70 1.58 0.89 16.64
C PRO A 70 0.32 0.22 17.20
N ASN A 71 0.09 0.34 18.52
CA ASN A 71 -1.06 -0.24 19.21
C ASN A 71 -2.24 0.75 19.32
N ILE A 72 -2.12 1.96 18.74
CA ILE A 72 -3.17 2.96 18.79
C ILE A 72 -4.45 2.45 18.11
N THR A 73 -5.59 2.67 18.74
CA THR A 73 -6.88 2.26 18.23
C THR A 73 -7.40 3.25 17.19
N VAL A 74 -8.25 2.77 16.28
CA VAL A 74 -8.93 3.64 15.31
C VAL A 74 -9.84 4.67 16.01
N ALA A 75 -10.32 4.37 17.22
CA ALA A 75 -11.13 5.31 18.01
C ALA A 75 -10.29 6.50 18.53
N GLU A 76 -9.07 6.24 19.01
CA GLU A 76 -8.13 7.29 19.41
C GLU A 76 -7.70 8.12 18.21
N LEU A 77 -7.37 7.49 17.09
CA LEU A 77 -7.08 8.19 15.84
C LEU A 77 -8.24 9.08 15.38
N GLN A 78 -9.48 8.66 15.60
CA GLN A 78 -10.64 9.48 15.31
C GLN A 78 -10.73 10.71 16.20
N ARG A 79 -10.30 10.63 17.48
CA ARG A 79 -10.20 11.79 18.37
C ARG A 79 -9.11 12.74 17.89
N CYS A 80 -7.91 12.23 17.59
CA CYS A 80 -6.82 13.04 17.04
C CYS A 80 -7.23 13.75 15.74
N SER A 81 -7.95 13.03 14.86
CA SER A 81 -8.49 13.60 13.62
C SER A 81 -9.44 14.78 13.88
N ARG A 82 -10.31 14.69 14.90
CA ARG A 82 -11.22 15.77 15.28
C ARG A 82 -10.48 16.97 15.87
N GLU A 83 -9.46 16.73 16.69
CA GLU A 83 -8.61 17.78 17.26
C GLU A 83 -7.87 18.57 16.17
N MET A 84 -7.53 17.91 15.05
CA MET A 84 -6.96 18.56 13.86
C MET A 84 -8.01 19.26 12.96
N GLY A 85 -9.30 19.27 13.34
CA GLY A 85 -10.38 19.83 12.54
C GLY A 85 -10.89 18.92 11.41
N GLU A 86 -10.43 17.67 11.32
CA GLU A 86 -10.82 16.72 10.29
C GLU A 86 -11.81 15.68 10.85
N SER A 87 -13.10 16.03 10.86
CA SER A 87 -14.15 15.11 11.33
C SER A 87 -14.44 13.98 10.34
N CYS A 88 -13.77 12.84 10.56
CA CYS A 88 -13.89 11.64 9.74
C CYS A 88 -14.50 10.45 10.49
N ARG A 89 -15.12 9.54 9.73
CA ARG A 89 -15.59 8.25 10.28
C ARG A 89 -14.40 7.31 10.43
N LYS A 90 -14.50 6.36 11.37
CA LYS A 90 -13.47 5.31 11.59
C LYS A 90 -13.11 4.57 10.30
N SER A 91 -14.10 4.27 9.45
CA SER A 91 -13.88 3.61 8.15
C SER A 91 -13.05 4.45 7.19
N THR A 92 -13.22 5.78 7.17
CA THR A 92 -12.41 6.70 6.36
C THR A 92 -10.96 6.72 6.82
N ILE A 93 -10.74 6.71 8.13
CA ILE A 93 -9.40 6.66 8.73
C ILE A 93 -8.72 5.33 8.37
N ALA A 94 -9.42 4.20 8.56
CA ALA A 94 -8.89 2.88 8.18
C ALA A 94 -8.53 2.80 6.69
N ALA A 95 -9.40 3.29 5.80
CA ALA A 95 -9.12 3.32 4.36
C ALA A 95 -7.90 4.18 4.02
N ALA A 96 -7.71 5.33 4.68
CA ALA A 96 -6.53 6.18 4.47
C ALA A 96 -5.23 5.53 4.98
N LEU A 97 -5.31 4.77 6.08
CA LEU A 97 -4.18 3.97 6.58
C LEU A 97 -3.84 2.83 5.63
N HIS A 98 -4.84 2.11 5.10
CA HIS A 98 -4.64 1.04 4.12
C HIS A 98 -3.99 1.58 2.83
N GLN A 99 -4.43 2.74 2.34
CA GLN A 99 -3.78 3.44 1.21
C GLN A 99 -2.32 3.81 1.51
N SER A 100 -1.95 3.91 2.78
CA SER A 100 -0.58 4.15 3.24
C SER A 100 0.18 2.87 3.57
N GLY A 101 -0.40 1.69 3.31
CA GLY A 101 0.20 0.38 3.57
C GLY A 101 0.17 -0.07 5.04
N LEU A 102 -0.59 0.61 5.90
CA LEU A 102 -0.71 0.28 7.32
C LEU A 102 -1.97 -0.55 7.55
N TYR A 103 -1.81 -1.73 8.14
CA TYR A 103 -2.89 -2.67 8.42
C TYR A 103 -2.83 -3.11 9.88
N GLY A 104 -4.01 -3.31 10.49
CA GLY A 104 -4.09 -3.89 11.82
C GLY A 104 -3.56 -5.32 11.82
N LYS A 105 -2.66 -5.63 12.75
CA LYS A 105 -2.09 -6.97 12.97
C LYS A 105 -1.98 -7.24 14.46
N VAL A 106 -2.06 -8.52 14.83
CA VAL A 106 -1.83 -8.97 16.21
C VAL A 106 -0.34 -9.16 16.43
N ALA A 107 0.21 -8.52 17.47
CA ALA A 107 1.60 -8.73 17.86
C ALA A 107 1.80 -10.17 18.36
N ARG A 108 2.88 -10.82 17.92
CA ARG A 108 3.22 -12.17 18.37
C ARG A 108 3.67 -12.13 19.84
N ARG A 109 3.17 -13.06 20.67
CA ARG A 109 3.67 -13.25 22.04
C ARG A 109 5.15 -13.65 21.96
N LYS A 110 6.01 -12.93 22.67
CA LYS A 110 7.45 -13.20 22.75
C LYS A 110 7.87 -13.20 24.21
N PRO A 111 8.85 -14.04 24.61
CA PRO A 111 9.41 -13.97 25.94
C PRO A 111 10.09 -12.61 26.14
N LEU A 112 9.97 -12.06 27.34
CA LEU A 112 10.67 -10.82 27.71
C LEU A 112 12.16 -11.10 27.82
N LEU A 113 12.97 -10.33 27.09
CA LEU A 113 14.43 -10.44 27.12
C LEU A 113 15.02 -9.27 27.89
N SER A 114 15.87 -9.59 28.88
CA SER A 114 16.69 -8.58 29.54
C SER A 114 17.83 -8.14 28.62
N ALA A 115 18.45 -6.99 28.93
CA ALA A 115 19.64 -6.51 28.23
C ALA A 115 20.77 -7.55 28.18
N ARG A 116 20.97 -8.28 29.29
CA ARG A 116 21.93 -9.38 29.37
C ARG A 116 21.61 -10.50 28.37
N HIS A 117 20.34 -10.93 28.29
CA HIS A 117 19.92 -11.98 27.36
C HIS A 117 20.12 -11.54 25.90
N MET A 118 19.79 -10.29 25.57
CA MET A 118 19.97 -9.76 24.22
C MET A 118 21.46 -9.76 23.81
N LYS A 119 22.36 -9.29 24.69
CA LYS A 119 23.80 -9.28 24.44
C LYS A 119 24.35 -10.69 24.22
N ALA A 120 24.08 -11.61 25.14
CA ALA A 120 24.57 -12.99 25.05
C ALA A 120 24.07 -13.72 23.79
N ARG A 121 22.79 -13.53 23.43
CA ARG A 121 22.22 -14.11 22.20
C ARG A 121 22.88 -13.53 20.94
N MET A 122 23.15 -12.23 20.91
CA MET A 122 23.83 -11.59 19.78
C MET A 122 25.29 -12.04 19.64
N GLU A 123 26.02 -12.16 20.74
CA GLU A 123 27.39 -12.67 20.74
C GLU A 123 27.46 -14.13 20.26
N PHE A 124 26.56 -14.98 20.76
CA PHE A 124 26.42 -16.36 20.29
C PHE A 124 26.13 -16.42 18.78
N ALA A 125 25.14 -15.65 18.30
CA ALA A 125 24.79 -15.63 16.89
C ALA A 125 25.95 -15.16 16.00
N LYS A 126 26.71 -14.14 16.42
CA LYS A 126 27.89 -13.66 15.69
C LYS A 126 29.01 -14.69 15.66
N LYS A 127 29.31 -15.33 16.80
CA LYS A 127 30.35 -16.36 16.92
C LYS A 127 30.08 -17.55 15.99
N HIS A 128 28.82 -17.98 15.91
CA HIS A 128 28.40 -19.17 15.17
C HIS A 128 27.85 -18.87 13.75
N LEU A 129 27.97 -17.62 13.27
CA LEU A 129 27.45 -17.18 11.98
C LEU A 129 28.13 -17.92 10.81
N LYS A 130 29.45 -18.09 10.91
CA LYS A 130 30.31 -18.72 9.89
C LYS A 130 30.50 -20.22 10.09
N ASP A 131 29.83 -20.82 11.06
CA ASP A 131 29.96 -22.24 11.34
C ASP A 131 29.57 -23.06 10.10
N SER A 132 30.47 -23.97 9.70
CA SER A 132 30.22 -24.86 8.58
C SER A 132 29.13 -25.87 8.92
N LYS A 133 28.47 -26.39 7.89
CA LYS A 133 27.45 -27.45 8.04
C LYS A 133 28.02 -28.68 8.77
N MET A 134 29.30 -29.01 8.55
CA MET A 134 29.96 -30.11 9.25
C MET A 134 30.08 -29.87 10.75
N VAL A 135 30.37 -28.65 11.19
CA VAL A 135 30.43 -28.29 12.61
C VAL A 135 29.03 -28.38 13.23
N ARG A 136 28.00 -27.85 12.55
CA ARG A 136 26.62 -27.89 13.05
C ARG A 136 26.07 -29.31 13.18
N ASN A 137 26.41 -30.20 12.25
CA ASN A 137 25.96 -31.60 12.26
C ASN A 137 26.61 -32.43 13.38
N LYS A 138 27.69 -31.95 14.01
CA LYS A 138 28.29 -32.58 15.19
C LYS A 138 27.60 -32.20 16.49
N ILE A 139 26.69 -31.22 16.48
CA ILE A 139 26.02 -30.73 17.70
C ILE A 139 24.73 -31.52 17.91
N LEU A 140 24.66 -32.26 19.02
CA LEU A 140 23.42 -32.87 19.50
C LEU A 140 22.66 -31.84 20.33
N TRP A 141 21.42 -31.53 19.92
CA TRP A 141 20.54 -30.61 20.63
C TRP A 141 19.54 -31.40 21.48
N SER A 142 19.39 -31.02 22.75
CA SER A 142 18.38 -31.56 23.65
C SER A 142 17.62 -30.44 24.33
N ASP A 143 16.31 -30.57 24.46
CA ASP A 143 15.46 -29.69 25.27
C ASP A 143 14.47 -30.55 26.06
N LYS A 144 13.91 -29.99 27.14
CA LYS A 144 12.88 -30.66 27.95
C LYS A 144 11.57 -29.91 27.79
N THR A 145 10.53 -30.62 27.39
CA THR A 145 9.17 -30.09 27.34
C THR A 145 8.29 -30.79 28.37
N LYS A 146 7.36 -30.05 28.99
CA LYS A 146 6.35 -30.62 29.87
C LYS A 146 5.18 -31.11 29.01
N ILE A 147 4.77 -32.36 29.20
CA ILE A 147 3.59 -32.96 28.55
C ILE A 147 2.56 -33.21 29.66
N GLU A 148 1.39 -32.58 29.55
CA GLU A 148 0.29 -32.79 30.49
C GLU A 148 -0.74 -33.75 29.87
N LEU A 149 -1.14 -34.78 30.62
CA LEU A 149 -1.99 -35.89 30.12
C LEU A 149 -3.46 -35.48 29.92
N PHE A 150 -3.90 -34.42 30.60
CA PHE A 150 -5.24 -33.84 30.49
C PHE A 150 -5.07 -32.33 30.27
N GLY A 151 -5.64 -31.82 29.18
CA GLY A 151 -5.53 -30.39 28.83
C GLY A 151 -6.09 -29.52 29.95
N ALA A 152 -5.42 -28.41 30.24
CA ALA A 152 -5.90 -27.39 31.18
C ALA A 152 -7.34 -26.99 30.81
N LEU A 153 -8.30 -27.40 31.65
CA LEU A 153 -9.67 -26.91 31.66
C LEU A 153 -9.65 -25.47 32.18
N THR A 154 -9.36 -24.51 31.31
CA THR A 154 -9.63 -23.07 31.52
C THR A 154 -9.84 -22.38 30.19
#